data_AF-A0A1F3F484-F1
#
_entry.id   AF-A0A1F3F484-F1
#
_cell.length_a   1.000
_cell.length_b   1.000
_cell.length_c   1.000
_cell.angle_alpha   90.00
_cell.angle_beta   90.00
_cell.angle_gamma   90.00
#
_symmetry.space_group_name_H-M   'P 1'
#
loop_
_entity.id
_entity.type
_entity.pdbx_description
1 polymer ?
#
loop_
_entity_poly.entity_id
_entity_poly.type
_entity_poly.pdbx_seq_one_letter_code
_entity_poly.pdbx_strand_id
1 'polypeptide(L)' 'MIQLRKLFHNGNEQIGIYFGFDEELMNKAKSIGARWSKTHKCWHLLYSKQGVFAYCHPRYV' A
#
# COMPACT_ATOMS: atom_id res chain seq x y z
N MET A 1 12.62 10.98 5.47
CA MET A 1 12.84 10.80 4.01
C MET A 1 11.87 9.74 3.50
N ILE A 2 11.18 10.00 2.40
CA ILE A 2 10.19 9.08 1.80
C ILE A 2 10.83 8.46 0.56
N GLN A 3 10.79 7.15 0.45
CA GLN A 3 11.22 6.40 -0.73
C GLN A 3 10.03 5.68 -1.35
N LEU A 4 9.79 5.93 -2.64
CA LEU A 4 8.82 5.21 -3.44
C LEU A 4 9.56 4.15 -4.25
N ARG A 5 9.10 2.91 -4.16
CA ARG A 5 9.63 1.80 -4.95
C ARG A 5 8.49 1.07 -5.64
N LYS A 6 8.71 0.66 -6.89
CA LYS A 6 7.80 -0.25 -7.58
C LYS A 6 7.94 -1.63 -6.96
N LEU A 7 6.81 -2.23 -6.62
CA LEU A 7 6.73 -3.56 -6.03
C LEU A 7 5.89 -4.43 -6.97
N PHE A 8 6.52 -5.42 -7.58
CA PHE A 8 5.82 -6.41 -8.38
C PHE A 8 5.45 -7.56 -7.45
N HIS A 9 4.16 -7.82 -7.25
CA HIS A 9 3.71 -8.93 -6.42
C HIS A 9 2.52 -9.63 -7.05
N ASN A 10 2.70 -10.94 -7.29
CA ASN A 10 1.71 -11.84 -7.85
C ASN A 10 1.11 -11.37 -9.20
N GLY A 11 1.97 -10.92 -10.12
CA GLY A 11 1.56 -10.41 -11.45
C GLY A 11 0.94 -9.02 -11.45
N ASN A 12 0.83 -8.35 -10.30
CA ASN A 12 0.28 -7.01 -10.18
C ASN A 12 1.38 -6.00 -9.82
N GLU A 13 1.36 -4.86 -10.50
CA GLU A 13 2.16 -3.70 -10.14
C GLU A 13 1.58 -3.05 -8.89
N GLN A 14 2.44 -2.81 -7.90
CA GLN A 14 2.10 -2.11 -6.67
C GLN A 14 3.14 -1.04 -6.41
N ILE A 15 2.76 -0.02 -5.64
CA ILE A 15 3.67 1.05 -5.22
C ILE A 15 3.96 0.83 -3.74
N GLY A 16 5.21 0.49 -3.43
CA GLY A 16 5.74 0.45 -2.08
C GLY A 16 6.19 1.83 -1.63
N ILE A 17 5.67 2.29 -0.50
CA ILE A 17 6.03 3.53 0.17
C ILE A 17 6.82 3.17 1.43
N TYR A 18 8.08 3.56 1.42
CA TYR A 18 9.03 3.33 2.50
C TYR A 18 9.33 4.67 3.16
N PHE A 19 8.89 4.84 4.39
CA PHE A 19 9.19 6.02 5.19
C PHE A 19 9.43 5.57 6.64
N GLY A 20 10.08 6.42 7.42
CA GLY A 20 10.29 6.17 8.85
C GLY A 20 8.99 6.18 9.64
N PHE A 21 9.09 6.04 10.96
CA PHE A 21 7.92 6.20 11.83
C PHE A 21 7.50 7.67 11.86
N ASP A 22 6.42 7.98 11.15
CA ASP A 22 5.85 9.32 11.03
C ASP A 22 4.32 9.20 10.97
N GLU A 23 3.65 9.72 12.00
CA GLU A 23 2.20 9.56 12.15
C GLU A 23 1.42 10.31 11.05
N GLU A 24 1.93 11.45 10.59
CA GLU A 24 1.31 12.23 9.52
C GLU A 24 1.35 11.46 8.20
N LEU A 25 2.50 10.87 7.89
CA LEU A 25 2.67 10.05 6.69
C LEU A 25 1.88 8.74 6.80
N MET A 26 1.78 8.14 7.98
CA MET A 26 0.92 6.98 8.20
C MET A 26 -0.56 7.32 7.95
N ASN A 27 -1.03 8.46 8.45
CA ASN A 27 -2.41 8.90 8.23
C ASN A 27 -2.66 9.20 6.74
N LYS A 28 -1.74 9.91 6.07
CA LYS A 28 -1.82 10.14 4.61
C LYS A 28 -1.84 8.82 3.82
N ALA A 29 -0.96 7.87 4.16
CA ALA A 29 -0.90 6.56 3.52
C ALA A 29 -2.22 5.77 3.72
N LYS A 30 -2.80 5.81 4.91
CA LYS A 30 -4.13 5.21 5.18
C LYS A 30 -5.24 5.91 4.39
N SER A 31 -5.23 7.24 4.31
CA SER A 31 -6.24 8.02 3.56
C SER A 31 -6.25 7.71 2.07
N ILE A 32 -5.11 7.36 1.47
CA ILE A 32 -5.02 6.94 0.07
C ILE A 32 -5.29 5.43 -0.12
N GLY A 33 -5.59 4.68 0.95
CA GLY A 33 -5.87 3.25 0.89
C GLY A 33 -4.64 2.35 0.88
N ALA A 34 -3.46 2.85 1.26
CA ALA A 34 -2.27 2.02 1.39
C ALA A 34 -2.40 1.05 2.58
N ARG A 35 -1.86 -0.16 2.41
CA ARG A 35 -1.84 -1.21 3.43
C ARG A 35 -0.44 -1.42 3.97
N TRP A 36 -0.32 -1.69 5.28
CA TRP A 36 0.95 -2.03 5.88
C TRP A 36 1.32 -3.49 5.61
N SER A 37 2.49 -3.72 5.00
CA SER A 37 3.07 -5.05 4.83
C SER A 37 4.06 -5.32 5.96
N LYS A 38 3.74 -6.32 6.81
CA LYS A 38 4.66 -6.78 7.86
C LYS A 38 5.94 -7.40 7.28
N THR A 39 5.83 -8.08 6.13
CA THR A 39 6.95 -8.76 5.46
C THR A 39 7.98 -7.79 4.92
N HIS A 40 7.53 -6.70 4.28
CA HIS A 40 8.42 -5.70 3.67
C HIS A 40 8.67 -4.49 4.58
N LYS A 41 8.04 -4.46 5.76
CA LYS A 41 8.04 -3.34 6.71
C LYS A 41 7.76 -2.00 6.01
N CYS A 42 6.79 -2.01 5.09
CA CYS A 42 6.48 -0.86 4.27
C CYS A 42 4.98 -0.75 4.01
N TRP A 43 4.55 0.45 3.65
CA TRP A 43 3.21 0.66 3.13
C TRP A 43 3.19 0.30 1.65
N HIS A 44 2.13 -0.33 1.15
CA HIS A 44 1.99 -0.63 -0.26
C HIS A 44 0.57 -0.32 -0.74
N LEU A 45 0.48 0.18 -1.97
CA LEU A 45 -0.77 0.51 -2.64
C LEU A 45 -0.87 -0.34 -3.91
N LEU A 46 -2.01 -0.99 -4.12
CA LEU A 46 -2.27 -1.73 -5.35
C LEU A 46 -2.42 -0.72 -6.50
N TYR A 47 -1.58 -0.82 -7.53
CA TYR A 47 -1.68 0.07 -8.68
C TYR A 47 -2.74 -0.49 -9.65
N SER A 48 -4.02 -0.26 -9.32
CA SER A 48 -5.09 -0.51 -10.28
C SER A 48 -5.36 0.77 -11.07
N LYS A 49 -5.12 0.71 -12.38
CA LYS A 49 -5.46 1.79 -13.35
C LYS A 49 -6.97 2.06 -13.40
N GLN A 50 -7.77 1.10 -12.92
CA GLN A 50 -9.18 1.26 -12.58
C GLN A 50 -9.27 1.66 -11.10
N GLY A 51 -9.41 2.95 -10.86
CA GLY A 51 -9.24 3.55 -9.54
C GLY A 51 -10.22 3.05 -8.47
N VAL A 52 -9.83 3.29 -7.21
CA VAL A 52 -10.70 3.72 -6.09
C VAL A 52 -11.92 2.85 -5.73
N PHE A 53 -12.22 1.76 -6.41
CA PHE A 53 -13.36 0.89 -6.12
C PHE A 53 -12.94 -0.57 -6.05
N ALA A 54 -13.39 -1.24 -4.98
CA ALA A 54 -13.12 -2.64 -4.63
C ALA A 54 -11.66 -2.87 -4.18
N TYR A 55 -11.34 -3.42 -3.01
CA TYR A 55 -11.91 -4.64 -2.45
C TYR A 55 -11.94 -4.57 -0.92
N CYS A 56 -13.15 -4.33 -0.41
CA CYS A 56 -13.70 -5.21 0.60
C CYS A 56 -13.57 -6.65 0.07
N HIS A 57 -12.70 -7.45 0.66
CA HIS A 57 -12.73 -8.90 0.45
C HIS A 57 -12.64 -9.56 1.83
N PRO A 58 -13.74 -10.11 2.36
CA PRO A 58 -13.72 -10.91 3.57
C PRO A 58 -13.12 -12.25 3.19
N ARG A 59 -11.88 -12.51 3.59
CA ARG A 59 -11.29 -13.85 3.44
C ARG A 59 -11.44 -14.60 4.76
N TYR A 60 -12.69 -14.98 5.06
CA TYR A 60 -13.08 -16.05 5.98
C TYR A 60 -14.44 -16.60 5.52
N VAL A 61 -14.39 -17.55 4.58
CA VAL A 61 -15.35 -18.65 4.42
C VAL A 61 -14.54 -19.89 4.10
#